data_AF-A0A1Q6Y515-F1
#
_entry.id   AF-A0A1Q6Y515-F1
#
_cell.length_a   1.000
_cell.length_b   1.000
_cell.length_c   1.000
_cell.angle_alpha   90.00
_cell.angle_beta   90.00
_cell.angle_gamma   90.00
#
_symmetry.space_group_name_H-M   'P 1'
#
loop_
_entity.id
_entity.type
_entity.pdbx_description
1 polymer ?
#
loop_
_entity_poly.entity_id
_entity_poly.type
_entity_poly.pdbx_seq_one_letter_code
_entity_poly.pdbx_strand_id
1 'polypeptide(L)'
;MIIVAFQNIRAIWRLRHKAQDSAAAVKRQSSIRYFARLMLLASACLTILLFTYSPVSALDPWSSSRYLFCLLVTTPAIIAPLWKHVSALNATSSWKAKLLAALNGTILLYIAVILLMGFVNTEKTVPSIQAVNRQQEALISGLLRLHATHIYSEYWTCDRISFQSNERIICAVVTNHIEQGYNRYLPYWSIITKDPHAFYIFPLRSSPAFHFPRIMAFEHRHFRRYIFDGYVVFQPIHISNFQFGKT
;
A
#
# COMPACT_ATOMS: atom_id res chain seq x y z
N MET A 1 -13.74 5.30 -18.89
CA MET A 1 -14.27 6.58 -18.37
C MET A 1 -14.87 7.48 -19.45
N ILE A 2 -14.24 7.63 -20.63
CA ILE A 2 -14.72 8.50 -21.73
C ILE A 2 -16.16 8.21 -22.17
N ILE A 3 -16.50 6.95 -22.45
CA ILE A 3 -17.86 6.53 -22.86
C ILE A 3 -18.89 6.95 -21.82
N VAL A 4 -18.59 6.75 -20.53
CA VAL A 4 -19.48 7.09 -19.43
C VAL A 4 -19.62 8.60 -19.27
N ALA A 5 -18.52 9.36 -19.36
CA ALA A 5 -18.55 10.81 -19.34
C ALA A 5 -19.41 11.36 -20.48
N PHE A 6 -19.23 10.86 -21.70
CA PHE A 6 -20.04 11.22 -22.86
C PHE A 6 -21.54 10.92 -22.65
N GLN A 7 -21.88 9.77 -22.08
CA GLN A 7 -23.27 9.43 -21.74
C GLN A 7 -23.89 10.42 -20.74
N ASN A 8 -23.14 10.83 -19.70
CA ASN A 8 -23.62 11.82 -18.74
C ASN A 8 -23.77 13.21 -19.36
N ILE A 9 -22.80 13.66 -20.17
CA ILE A 9 -22.87 14.94 -20.91
C ILE A 9 -24.08 14.96 -21.84
N ARG A 10 -24.30 13.89 -22.62
CA ARG A 10 -25.46 13.78 -23.51
C ARG A 10 -26.79 13.80 -22.74
N ALA A 11 -26.85 13.18 -21.57
CA ALA A 11 -28.04 13.18 -20.73
C ALA A 11 -28.36 14.58 -20.19
N ILE A 12 -27.35 15.35 -19.76
CA ILE A 12 -27.48 16.75 -19.36
C ILE A 12 -27.98 17.59 -20.54
N TRP A 13 -27.39 17.42 -21.72
CA TRP A 13 -27.76 18.17 -22.92
C TRP A 13 -29.23 17.93 -23.32
N ARG A 14 -29.69 16.68 -23.27
CA ARG A 14 -31.11 16.33 -23.50
C ARG A 14 -32.05 16.91 -22.45
N LEU A 15 -31.67 16.92 -21.17
CA LEU A 15 -32.47 17.54 -20.11
C LEU A 15 -32.59 19.06 -20.28
N ARG A 16 -31.56 19.70 -20.85
CA ARG A 16 -31.57 21.13 -21.15
C ARG A 16 -32.54 21.46 -22.31
N HIS A 17 -32.56 20.63 -23.35
CA HIS A 17 -33.42 20.81 -24.53
C HIS A 17 -34.89 20.37 -24.36
N LYS A 18 -35.20 19.45 -23.45
CA LYS A 18 -36.59 19.01 -23.14
C LYS A 18 -37.33 19.98 -22.20
N ALA A 19 -37.10 21.28 -22.32
CA ALA A 19 -37.64 22.27 -21.40
C ALA A 19 -39.09 22.62 -21.75
N GLN A 20 -40.09 21.88 -21.24
CA GLN A 20 -41.38 22.51 -20.89
C GLN A 20 -42.24 21.73 -19.84
N ASP A 21 -42.29 20.38 -19.81
CA ASP A 21 -43.39 19.69 -19.10
C ASP A 21 -43.05 18.74 -17.93
N SER A 22 -41.83 18.76 -17.38
CA SER A 22 -41.44 17.81 -16.29
C SER A 22 -41.34 18.51 -14.93
N ALA A 23 -41.95 17.92 -13.89
CA ALA A 23 -41.88 18.39 -12.49
C ALA A 23 -40.44 18.80 -12.10
N ALA A 24 -40.25 20.09 -11.80
CA ALA A 24 -38.93 20.73 -11.67
C ALA A 24 -37.97 20.01 -10.68
N ALA A 25 -38.52 19.38 -9.63
CA ALA A 25 -37.76 18.62 -8.64
C ALA A 25 -37.03 17.39 -9.23
N VAL A 26 -37.69 16.61 -10.09
CA VAL A 26 -37.12 15.41 -10.73
C VAL A 26 -36.00 15.78 -11.70
N LYS A 27 -36.17 16.91 -12.41
CA LYS A 27 -35.15 17.48 -13.29
C LYS A 27 -33.91 17.91 -12.49
N ARG A 28 -34.10 18.61 -11.37
CA ARG A 28 -33.01 19.06 -10.48
C ARG A 28 -32.21 17.87 -9.93
N GLN A 29 -32.89 16.86 -9.40
CA GLN A 29 -32.23 15.68 -8.83
C GLN A 29 -31.41 14.91 -9.89
N SER A 30 -31.93 14.80 -11.11
CA SER A 30 -31.22 14.15 -12.22
C SER A 30 -29.97 14.93 -12.64
N SER A 31 -30.06 16.26 -12.73
CA SER A 31 -28.92 17.11 -13.02
C SER A 31 -27.81 16.98 -11.97
N ILE A 32 -28.16 17.07 -10.68
CA ILE A 32 -27.21 16.90 -9.57
C ILE A 32 -26.48 15.56 -9.70
N ARG A 33 -27.21 14.47 -9.97
CA ARG A 33 -26.62 13.14 -10.13
C ARG A 33 -25.62 13.08 -11.29
N TYR A 34 -25.93 13.67 -12.45
CA TYR A 34 -25.01 13.66 -13.59
C TYR A 34 -23.76 14.49 -13.35
N PHE A 35 -23.88 15.67 -12.72
CA PHE A 35 -22.73 16.48 -12.32
C PHE A 35 -21.86 15.76 -11.29
N ALA A 36 -22.45 15.16 -10.26
CA ALA A 36 -21.71 14.39 -9.27
C ALA A 36 -20.93 13.24 -9.91
N ARG A 37 -21.53 12.50 -10.86
CA ARG A 37 -20.84 11.45 -11.61
C ARG A 37 -19.67 12.00 -12.44
N LEU A 38 -19.85 13.14 -13.11
CA LEU A 38 -18.78 13.76 -13.89
C LEU A 38 -17.61 14.20 -12.99
N MET A 39 -17.90 14.78 -11.82
CA MET A 39 -16.87 15.18 -10.87
C MET A 39 -16.10 13.96 -10.32
N LEU A 40 -16.79 12.86 -10.01
CA LEU A 40 -16.13 11.62 -9.61
C LEU A 40 -15.23 11.07 -10.73
N LEU A 41 -15.70 11.06 -11.98
CA LEU A 41 -14.91 10.59 -13.12
C LEU A 41 -13.70 11.50 -13.38
N ALA A 42 -13.86 12.82 -13.25
CA ALA A 42 -12.77 13.77 -13.40
C ALA A 42 -11.70 13.56 -12.31
N SER A 43 -12.13 13.39 -11.06
CA SER A 43 -11.25 13.08 -9.93
C SER A 43 -10.50 11.76 -10.18
N ALA A 44 -11.18 10.71 -10.62
CA ALA A 44 -10.53 9.44 -10.94
C ALA A 44 -9.50 9.56 -12.07
N CYS A 45 -9.83 10.27 -13.16
CA CYS A 45 -8.87 10.54 -14.22
C CYS A 45 -7.63 11.29 -13.70
N LEU A 46 -7.83 12.32 -12.87
CA LEU A 46 -6.73 13.08 -12.29
C LEU A 46 -5.86 12.23 -11.36
N THR A 47 -6.47 11.39 -10.52
CA THR A 47 -5.73 10.46 -9.65
C THR A 47 -4.89 9.48 -10.46
N ILE A 48 -5.44 8.89 -11.53
CA ILE A 48 -4.69 7.98 -12.40
C ILE A 48 -3.53 8.72 -13.06
N LEU A 49 -3.76 9.93 -13.58
CA LEU A 49 -2.73 10.75 -14.21
C LEU A 49 -1.59 11.04 -13.23
N LEU A 50 -1.90 11.59 -12.06
CA LEU A 50 -0.89 11.90 -11.03
C LEU A 50 -0.14 10.65 -10.57
N PHE A 51 -0.83 9.51 -10.44
CA PHE A 51 -0.20 8.23 -10.10
C PHE A 51 0.80 7.79 -11.17
N THR A 52 0.43 7.88 -12.45
CA THR A 52 1.31 7.48 -13.57
C THR A 52 2.50 8.40 -13.80
N TYR A 53 2.37 9.70 -13.46
CA TYR A 53 3.46 10.66 -13.58
C TYR A 53 4.42 10.65 -12.39
N SER A 54 4.05 10.00 -11.27
CA SER A 54 4.89 9.95 -10.08
C SER A 54 6.05 8.94 -10.23
N PRO A 55 7.32 9.38 -10.10
CA PRO A 55 8.47 8.47 -10.12
C PRO A 55 8.41 7.39 -9.01
N VAL A 56 7.80 7.73 -7.87
CA VAL A 56 7.66 6.79 -6.74
C VAL A 56 6.78 5.59 -7.11
N SER A 57 5.73 5.81 -7.90
CA SER A 57 4.86 4.74 -8.38
C SER A 57 5.57 3.76 -9.33
N ALA A 58 6.60 4.22 -10.04
CA ALA A 58 7.40 3.39 -10.92
C ALA A 58 8.47 2.58 -10.15
N LEU A 59 9.06 3.17 -9.11
CA LEU A 59 10.11 2.53 -8.31
C LEU A 59 9.57 1.56 -7.25
N ASP A 60 8.42 1.88 -6.65
CA ASP A 60 7.74 1.02 -5.67
C ASP A 60 6.22 0.98 -5.95
N PRO A 61 5.80 0.21 -6.97
CA PRO A 61 4.40 0.16 -7.39
C PRO A 61 3.50 -0.47 -6.34
N TRP A 62 4.00 -1.42 -5.56
CA TRP A 62 3.20 -2.14 -4.57
C TRP A 62 2.78 -1.22 -3.42
N SER A 63 3.74 -0.56 -2.78
CA SER A 63 3.45 0.36 -1.66
C SER A 63 2.65 1.58 -2.13
N SER A 64 2.86 2.01 -3.38
CA SER A 64 2.18 3.17 -3.95
C SER A 64 0.76 2.85 -4.44
N SER A 65 0.43 1.60 -4.75
CA SER A 65 -0.89 1.19 -5.25
C SER A 65 -2.05 1.60 -4.34
N ARG A 66 -1.80 1.80 -3.03
CA ARG A 66 -2.77 2.31 -2.05
C ARG A 66 -3.42 3.63 -2.46
N TYR A 67 -2.75 4.46 -3.26
CA TYR A 67 -3.32 5.72 -3.75
C TYR A 67 -4.44 5.51 -4.78
N LEU A 68 -4.51 4.33 -5.40
CA LEU A 68 -5.57 3.95 -6.33
C LEU A 68 -6.80 3.37 -5.61
N PHE A 69 -6.71 3.06 -4.31
CA PHE A 69 -7.80 2.44 -3.56
C PHE A 69 -9.07 3.29 -3.59
N CYS A 70 -8.94 4.61 -3.49
CA CYS A 70 -10.06 5.54 -3.53
C CYS A 70 -10.82 5.53 -4.88
N LEU A 71 -10.24 4.98 -5.95
CA LEU A 71 -10.95 4.83 -7.23
C LEU A 71 -12.19 3.93 -7.11
N LEU A 72 -12.24 3.03 -6.11
CA LEU A 72 -13.41 2.20 -5.83
C LEU A 72 -14.66 3.03 -5.54
N VAL A 73 -14.51 4.25 -4.99
CA VAL A 73 -15.63 5.19 -4.76
C VAL A 73 -16.28 5.62 -6.07
N THR A 74 -15.56 5.57 -7.19
CA THR A 74 -16.09 5.95 -8.52
C THR A 74 -16.85 4.83 -9.22
N THR A 75 -16.85 3.62 -8.67
CA THR A 75 -17.51 2.43 -9.23
C THR A 75 -18.98 2.67 -9.57
N PRO A 76 -19.82 3.26 -8.71
CA PRO A 76 -21.23 3.52 -9.04
C PRO A 76 -21.41 4.53 -10.17
N ALA A 77 -20.48 5.49 -10.31
CA ALA A 77 -20.51 6.48 -11.40
C ALA A 77 -20.21 5.84 -12.76
N ILE A 78 -19.44 4.74 -12.78
CA ILE A 78 -19.10 3.95 -13.97
C ILE A 78 -20.20 2.91 -14.28
N ILE A 79 -20.57 2.08 -13.32
CA ILE A 79 -21.46 0.93 -13.53
C ILE A 79 -22.90 1.36 -13.83
N ALA A 80 -23.46 2.30 -13.07
CA ALA A 80 -24.88 2.66 -13.18
C ALA A 80 -25.32 3.14 -14.59
N PRO A 81 -24.59 4.03 -15.29
CA PRO A 81 -24.96 4.43 -16.65
C PRO A 81 -24.80 3.29 -17.67
N LEU A 82 -23.82 2.40 -17.51
CA LEU A 82 -23.67 1.21 -18.37
C LEU A 82 -24.85 0.25 -18.17
N TRP A 83 -25.18 -0.05 -16.91
CA TRP A 83 -26.26 -0.96 -16.53
C TRP A 83 -27.63 -0.49 -17.05
N LYS A 84 -27.90 0.82 -16.99
CA LYS A 84 -29.17 1.40 -17.47
C LYS A 84 -29.45 1.10 -18.96
N HIS A 85 -28.41 1.06 -19.79
CA HIS A 85 -28.58 0.78 -21.22
C HIS A 85 -28.82 -0.72 -21.47
N VAL A 86 -28.16 -1.58 -20.71
CA VAL A 86 -28.37 -3.03 -20.76
C VAL A 86 -29.79 -3.39 -20.29
N SER A 87 -30.24 -2.81 -19.18
CA SER A 87 -31.59 -3.08 -18.64
C SER A 87 -32.73 -2.60 -19.54
N ALA A 88 -32.46 -1.72 -20.50
CA ALA A 88 -33.47 -1.20 -21.43
C ALA A 88 -33.62 -2.03 -22.72
N LEU A 89 -32.85 -3.14 -22.85
CA LEU A 89 -32.82 -3.99 -24.06
C LEU A 89 -34.20 -4.54 -24.47
N ASN A 90 -34.97 -5.04 -23.51
CA ASN A 90 -36.26 -5.67 -23.79
C ASN A 90 -37.37 -4.68 -24.14
N ALA A 91 -37.17 -3.39 -23.86
CA ALA A 91 -38.17 -2.34 -24.05
C ALA A 91 -38.01 -1.58 -25.37
N THR A 92 -37.01 -1.90 -26.20
CA THR A 92 -36.68 -1.13 -27.40
C THR A 92 -36.61 -1.98 -28.67
N SER A 93 -37.33 -1.53 -29.70
CA SER A 93 -37.30 -2.14 -31.05
C SER A 93 -36.11 -1.65 -31.90
N SER A 94 -35.40 -0.60 -31.48
CA SER A 94 -34.34 0.03 -32.28
C SER A 94 -33.03 -0.76 -32.30
N TRP A 95 -32.52 -1.07 -33.50
CA TRP A 95 -31.23 -1.76 -33.68
C TRP A 95 -30.04 -1.00 -33.05
N LYS A 96 -30.05 0.34 -33.12
CA LYS A 96 -28.98 1.19 -32.53
C LYS A 96 -28.94 1.06 -31.00
N ALA A 97 -30.12 0.92 -30.38
CA ALA A 97 -30.22 0.74 -28.93
C ALA A 97 -29.73 -0.65 -28.51
N LYS A 98 -30.05 -1.69 -29.30
CA LYS A 98 -29.52 -3.05 -29.11
C LYS A 98 -27.99 -3.09 -29.21
N LEU A 99 -27.41 -2.43 -30.22
CA LEU A 99 -25.95 -2.37 -30.40
C LEU A 99 -25.25 -1.62 -29.25
N LEU A 100 -25.79 -0.49 -28.81
CA LEU A 100 -25.23 0.27 -27.68
C LEU A 100 -25.29 -0.52 -26.37
N ALA A 101 -26.39 -1.25 -26.15
CA ALA A 101 -26.55 -2.10 -24.97
C ALA A 101 -25.63 -3.32 -25.02
N ALA A 102 -25.42 -3.95 -26.17
CA ALA A 102 -24.43 -5.00 -26.35
C ALA A 102 -23.01 -4.50 -25.98
N LEU A 103 -22.61 -3.32 -26.51
CA LEU A 103 -21.30 -2.72 -26.20
C LEU A 103 -21.14 -2.43 -24.69
N ASN A 104 -22.16 -1.82 -24.05
CA ASN A 104 -22.11 -1.56 -22.62
C ASN A 104 -22.11 -2.85 -21.79
N GLY A 105 -22.81 -3.90 -22.25
CA GLY A 105 -22.81 -5.23 -21.66
C GLY A 105 -21.43 -5.88 -21.71
N THR A 106 -20.73 -5.78 -22.83
CA THR A 106 -19.34 -6.26 -22.97
C THR A 106 -18.40 -5.52 -22.01
N ILE A 107 -18.53 -4.20 -21.86
CA ILE A 107 -17.72 -3.43 -20.90
C ILE A 107 -18.01 -3.87 -19.45
N LEU A 108 -19.28 -4.08 -19.10
CA LEU A 108 -19.65 -4.56 -17.76
C LEU A 108 -19.10 -5.97 -17.49
N LEU A 109 -19.21 -6.87 -18.47
CA LEU A 109 -18.65 -8.21 -18.37
C LEU A 109 -17.13 -8.16 -18.19
N TYR A 110 -16.44 -7.31 -18.95
CA TYR A 110 -15.00 -7.11 -18.81
C TYR A 110 -14.62 -6.62 -17.41
N ILE A 111 -15.34 -5.64 -16.86
CA ILE A 111 -15.13 -5.15 -15.47
C ILE A 111 -15.36 -6.29 -14.47
N ALA A 112 -16.44 -7.07 -14.61
CA ALA A 112 -16.73 -8.19 -13.72
C ALA A 112 -15.64 -9.26 -13.76
N VAL A 113 -15.14 -9.59 -14.96
CA VAL A 113 -14.05 -10.56 -15.15
C VAL A 113 -12.75 -10.06 -14.50
N ILE A 114 -12.39 -8.79 -14.65
CA ILE A 114 -11.20 -8.21 -13.97
C ILE A 114 -11.34 -8.30 -12.45
N LEU A 115 -12.49 -7.91 -11.91
CA LEU A 115 -12.72 -7.96 -10.46
C LEU A 115 -12.66 -9.40 -9.93
N LEU A 116 -13.23 -10.36 -10.67
CA LEU A 116 -13.18 -11.77 -10.32
C LEU A 116 -11.74 -12.33 -10.38
N MET A 117 -10.98 -11.98 -11.42
CA MET A 117 -9.57 -12.35 -11.51
C MET A 117 -8.75 -11.76 -10.36
N GLY A 118 -8.98 -10.49 -10.02
CA GLY A 118 -8.34 -9.83 -8.89
C GLY A 118 -8.66 -10.53 -7.56
N PHE A 119 -9.92 -10.92 -7.35
CA PHE A 119 -10.36 -11.69 -6.19
C PHE A 119 -9.64 -13.04 -6.11
N VAL A 120 -9.70 -13.85 -7.18
CA VAL A 120 -9.07 -15.18 -7.22
C VAL A 120 -7.56 -15.09 -7.02
N ASN A 121 -6.89 -14.09 -7.60
CA ASN A 121 -5.45 -13.89 -7.42
C ASN A 121 -5.10 -13.47 -5.99
N THR A 122 -5.94 -12.66 -5.35
CA THR A 122 -5.75 -12.28 -3.94
C THR A 122 -5.92 -13.49 -3.01
N GLU A 123 -6.93 -14.32 -3.23
CA GLU A 123 -7.14 -15.54 -2.44
C GLU A 123 -5.93 -16.48 -2.53
N LYS A 124 -5.33 -16.62 -3.73
CA LYS A 124 -4.14 -17.46 -3.92
C LYS A 124 -2.91 -16.98 -3.14
N THR A 125 -2.82 -15.70 -2.78
CA THR A 125 -1.68 -15.18 -2.00
C THR A 125 -1.88 -15.33 -0.49
N VAL A 126 -3.08 -15.65 0.00
CA VAL A 126 -3.37 -15.75 1.43
C VAL A 126 -2.41 -16.70 2.17
N PRO A 127 -2.13 -17.94 1.71
CA PRO A 127 -1.26 -18.85 2.44
C PRO A 127 0.20 -18.36 2.53
N SER A 128 0.72 -17.73 1.47
CA SER A 128 2.09 -17.22 1.48
C SER A 128 2.23 -16.00 2.39
N ILE A 129 1.25 -15.11 2.41
CA ILE A 129 1.21 -13.97 3.34
C ILE A 129 1.09 -14.45 4.78
N GLN A 130 0.28 -15.47 5.05
CA GLN A 130 0.19 -16.09 6.38
C GLN A 130 1.53 -16.71 6.82
N ALA A 131 2.28 -17.34 5.91
CA ALA A 131 3.61 -17.84 6.22
C ALA A 131 4.60 -16.71 6.57
N VAL A 132 4.56 -15.59 5.82
CA VAL A 132 5.35 -14.39 6.11
C VAL A 132 4.97 -13.80 7.47
N ASN A 133 3.69 -13.70 7.80
CA ASN A 133 3.24 -13.20 9.10
C ASN A 133 3.76 -14.07 10.26
N ARG A 134 3.65 -15.40 10.14
CA ARG A 134 4.21 -16.32 11.14
C ARG A 134 5.72 -16.19 11.29
N GLN A 135 6.44 -16.01 10.18
CA GLN A 135 7.88 -15.77 10.20
C GLN A 135 8.22 -14.45 10.94
N GLN A 136 7.42 -13.40 10.74
CA GLN A 136 7.61 -12.12 11.43
C GLN A 136 7.31 -12.22 12.93
N GLU A 137 6.28 -12.97 13.32
CA GLU A 137 5.96 -13.27 14.73
C GLU A 137 7.07 -14.10 15.40
N ALA A 138 7.63 -15.08 14.68
CA ALA A 138 8.75 -15.89 15.14
C ALA A 138 10.01 -15.03 15.38
N LEU A 139 10.31 -14.10 14.46
CA LEU A 139 11.39 -13.12 14.61
C LEU A 139 11.22 -12.31 15.90
N ILE A 140 10.06 -11.68 16.10
CA ILE A 140 9.78 -10.86 17.29
C ILE A 140 9.94 -11.70 18.55
N SER A 141 9.40 -12.92 18.56
CA SER A 141 9.52 -13.85 19.68
C SER A 141 10.99 -14.23 19.96
N GLY A 142 11.79 -14.44 18.91
CA GLY A 142 13.22 -14.72 19.02
C GLY A 142 14.00 -13.55 19.61
N LEU A 143 13.72 -12.33 19.15
CA LEU A 143 14.34 -11.11 19.66
C LEU A 143 14.01 -10.88 21.14
N LEU A 144 12.76 -11.10 21.54
CA LEU A 144 12.33 -11.00 22.94
C LEU A 144 13.04 -12.03 23.82
N ARG A 145 13.25 -13.26 23.35
CA ARG A 145 14.03 -14.28 24.08
C ARG A 145 15.50 -13.87 24.23
N LEU A 146 16.05 -13.15 23.25
CA LEU A 146 17.39 -12.57 23.31
C LEU A 146 17.47 -11.27 24.13
N HIS A 147 16.34 -10.80 24.69
CA HIS A 147 16.24 -9.52 25.39
C HIS A 147 16.67 -8.32 24.53
N ALA A 148 16.46 -8.41 23.21
CA ALA A 148 16.74 -7.33 22.26
C ALA A 148 15.61 -6.29 22.29
N THR A 149 15.55 -5.48 23.33
CA THR A 149 14.53 -4.43 23.52
C THR A 149 14.84 -3.13 22.78
N HIS A 150 16.11 -2.89 22.47
CA HIS A 150 16.59 -1.74 21.71
C HIS A 150 17.30 -2.22 20.45
N ILE A 151 16.82 -1.80 19.28
CA ILE A 151 17.32 -2.31 18.01
C ILE A 151 17.51 -1.21 16.97
N TYR A 152 18.44 -1.42 16.05
CA TYR A 152 18.56 -0.67 14.80
C TYR A 152 18.14 -1.55 13.62
N SER A 153 17.40 -0.96 12.68
CA SER A 153 17.01 -1.66 11.44
C SER A 153 16.69 -0.68 10.30
N GLU A 154 16.32 -1.22 9.15
CA GLU A 154 15.73 -0.43 8.07
C GLU A 154 14.27 -0.06 8.38
N TYR A 155 13.77 0.93 7.66
CA TYR A 155 12.50 1.62 7.91
C TYR A 155 11.30 0.67 8.13
N TRP A 156 11.08 -0.29 7.23
CA TRP A 156 9.90 -1.16 7.29
C TRP A 156 9.98 -2.19 8.41
N THR A 157 11.17 -2.76 8.63
CA THR A 157 11.42 -3.68 9.75
C THR A 157 11.26 -2.95 11.08
N CYS A 158 11.75 -1.72 11.21
CA CYS A 158 11.56 -0.91 12.41
C CYS A 158 10.10 -0.63 12.71
N ASP A 159 9.35 -0.10 11.73
CA ASP A 159 7.93 0.24 11.89
C ASP A 159 7.14 -1.02 12.31
N ARG A 160 7.37 -2.16 11.63
CA ARG A 160 6.66 -3.40 11.91
C ARG A 160 6.99 -3.98 13.28
N ILE A 161 8.27 -4.12 13.64
CA ILE A 161 8.68 -4.73 14.91
C ILE A 161 8.20 -3.88 16.09
N SER A 162 8.36 -2.56 16.02
CA SER A 162 7.92 -1.66 17.10
C SER A 162 6.41 -1.77 17.30
N PHE A 163 5.64 -1.73 16.21
CA PHE A 163 4.18 -1.85 16.24
C PHE A 163 3.70 -3.22 16.73
N GLN A 164 4.14 -4.31 16.09
CA GLN A 164 3.67 -5.66 16.40
C GLN A 164 4.12 -6.17 17.78
N SER A 165 5.23 -5.64 18.32
CA SER A 165 5.69 -5.97 19.68
C SER A 165 5.00 -5.14 20.76
N ASN A 166 4.08 -4.24 20.41
CA ASN A 166 3.51 -3.22 21.32
C ASN A 166 4.62 -2.45 22.05
N GLU A 167 5.64 -2.00 21.30
CA GLU A 167 6.78 -1.22 21.79
C GLU A 167 7.64 -1.92 22.86
N ARG A 168 7.47 -3.24 23.08
CA ARG A 168 8.40 -4.04 23.88
C ARG A 168 9.79 -4.10 23.26
N ILE A 169 9.86 -3.88 21.94
CA ILE A 169 11.07 -3.64 21.20
C ILE A 169 10.90 -2.27 20.53
N ILE A 170 11.74 -1.30 20.87
CA ILE A 170 11.79 -0.01 20.16
C ILE A 170 12.91 -0.04 19.13
N CYS A 171 12.66 0.59 17.97
CA CYS A 171 13.56 0.56 16.83
C CYS A 171 13.97 1.96 16.36
N ALA A 172 15.25 2.11 16.07
CA ALA A 172 15.83 3.29 15.43
C ALA A 172 16.17 2.95 13.98
N VAL A 173 15.62 3.74 13.05
CA VAL A 173 15.84 3.54 11.62
C VAL A 173 17.25 3.99 11.26
N VAL A 174 17.98 3.13 10.54
CA VAL A 174 19.29 3.45 9.96
C VAL A 174 19.28 3.34 8.43
N THR A 175 20.19 4.06 7.78
CA THR A 175 20.40 4.01 6.33
C THR A 175 21.20 2.76 5.92
N ASN A 176 21.42 2.58 4.61
CA ASN A 176 22.32 1.54 4.08
C ASN A 176 23.77 1.68 4.54
N HIS A 177 24.16 2.86 5.03
CA HIS A 177 25.48 3.16 5.58
C HIS A 177 25.50 3.20 7.11
N ILE A 178 24.42 2.74 7.76
CA ILE A 178 24.28 2.67 9.23
C ILE A 178 24.24 4.06 9.89
N GLU A 179 23.91 5.09 9.11
CA GLU A 179 23.68 6.45 9.59
C GLU A 179 22.23 6.62 10.06
N GLN A 180 21.91 7.74 10.71
CA GLN A 180 20.53 8.06 11.07
C GLN A 180 19.61 8.08 9.86
N GLY A 181 18.63 7.18 9.84
CA GLY A 181 17.58 7.12 8.84
C GLY A 181 16.38 7.98 9.19
N TYR A 182 15.29 7.77 8.45
CA TYR A 182 14.05 8.50 8.65
C TYR A 182 13.27 7.98 9.88
N ASN A 183 13.39 8.69 11.00
CA ASN A 183 12.74 8.38 12.26
C ASN A 183 11.56 9.33 12.50
N ARG A 184 10.32 8.83 12.39
CA ARG A 184 9.10 9.64 12.61
C ARG A 184 8.93 10.08 14.07
N TYR A 185 9.38 9.26 15.01
CA TYR A 185 9.35 9.54 16.44
C TYR A 185 10.79 9.62 16.97
N LEU A 186 11.34 10.84 16.97
CA LEU A 186 12.73 11.10 17.36
C LEU A 186 13.13 10.58 18.76
N PRO A 187 12.25 10.49 19.77
CA PRO A 187 12.63 9.91 21.07
C PRO A 187 13.15 8.47 20.98
N TYR A 188 12.71 7.64 20.03
CA TYR A 188 13.28 6.29 19.87
C TYR A 188 14.76 6.33 19.49
N TRP A 189 15.13 7.23 18.58
CA TRP A 189 16.54 7.42 18.20
C TRP A 189 17.39 7.82 19.42
N SER A 190 16.90 8.75 20.24
CA SER A 190 17.67 9.24 21.39
C SER A 190 17.79 8.22 22.53
N ILE A 191 16.82 7.32 22.69
CA ILE A 191 16.90 6.21 23.66
C ILE A 191 17.91 5.17 23.18
N ILE A 192 17.80 4.73 21.93
CA ILE A 192 18.59 3.61 21.40
C ILE A 192 20.06 4.00 21.19
N THR A 193 20.35 5.25 20.80
CA THR A 193 21.73 5.76 20.69
C THR A 193 22.46 5.83 22.02
N LYS A 194 21.74 5.90 23.14
CA LYS A 194 22.32 5.86 24.48
C LYS A 194 22.48 4.44 25.02
N ASP A 195 21.92 3.43 24.37
CA ASP A 195 22.08 2.04 24.79
C ASP A 195 23.26 1.37 24.07
N PRO A 196 24.38 1.07 24.78
CA PRO A 196 25.51 0.39 24.19
C PRO A 196 25.22 -1.08 23.83
N HIS A 197 24.11 -1.65 24.33
CA HIS A 197 23.69 -3.03 24.10
C HIS A 197 22.66 -3.17 22.96
N ALA A 198 22.35 -2.08 22.25
CA ALA A 198 21.40 -2.10 21.16
C ALA A 198 21.83 -3.06 20.03
N PHE A 199 20.90 -3.89 19.58
CA PHE A 199 21.15 -4.88 18.53
C PHE A 199 21.01 -4.23 17.15
N TYR A 200 21.68 -4.78 16.14
CA TYR A 200 21.40 -4.44 14.74
C TYR A 200 20.75 -5.62 14.04
N ILE A 201 19.63 -5.38 13.38
CA ILE A 201 18.80 -6.45 12.80
C ILE A 201 18.47 -6.05 11.37
N PHE A 202 18.78 -6.90 10.41
CA PHE A 202 18.56 -6.60 9.00
C PHE A 202 18.01 -7.81 8.24
N PRO A 203 17.13 -7.63 7.24
CA PRO A 203 16.77 -8.73 6.35
C PRO A 203 18.04 -9.30 5.71
N LEU A 204 18.15 -10.63 5.63
CA LEU A 204 19.40 -11.34 5.32
C LEU A 204 20.06 -10.95 3.98
N ARG A 205 19.28 -10.40 3.04
CA ARG A 205 19.72 -9.99 1.69
C ARG A 205 19.60 -8.47 1.45
N SER A 206 19.50 -7.70 2.52
CA SER A 206 19.40 -6.24 2.44
C SER A 206 20.78 -5.59 2.31
N SER A 207 20.83 -4.38 1.75
CA SER A 207 22.06 -3.59 1.65
C SER A 207 22.74 -3.36 3.01
N PRO A 208 22.02 -3.01 4.11
CA PRO A 208 22.62 -2.89 5.44
C PRO A 208 23.24 -4.20 5.94
N ALA A 209 22.60 -5.36 5.69
CA ALA A 209 23.13 -6.66 6.10
C ALA A 209 24.50 -6.97 5.46
N PHE A 210 24.73 -6.50 4.23
CA PHE A 210 25.97 -6.68 3.50
C PHE A 210 27.08 -5.72 3.97
N HIS A 211 26.76 -4.45 4.19
CA HIS A 211 27.76 -3.44 4.56
C HIS A 211 28.12 -3.44 6.05
N PHE A 212 27.19 -3.79 6.93
CA PHE A 212 27.37 -3.71 8.38
C PHE A 212 28.65 -4.40 8.90
N PRO A 213 28.98 -5.66 8.53
CA PRO A 213 30.19 -6.31 9.04
C PRO A 213 31.48 -5.55 8.67
N ARG A 214 31.53 -4.94 7.48
CA ARG A 214 32.71 -4.19 7.02
C ARG A 214 32.87 -2.88 7.79
N ILE A 215 31.77 -2.16 8.02
CA ILE A 215 31.77 -0.90 8.78
C ILE A 215 32.19 -1.16 10.22
N MET A 216 31.59 -2.15 10.89
CA MET A 216 31.90 -2.45 12.28
C MET A 216 33.32 -2.99 12.48
N ALA A 217 33.88 -3.72 11.51
CA ALA A 217 35.28 -4.14 11.56
C ALA A 217 36.24 -2.93 11.52
N PHE A 218 35.92 -1.91 10.71
CA PHE A 218 36.68 -0.66 10.66
C PHE A 218 36.57 0.14 11.97
N GLU A 219 35.39 0.14 12.61
CA GLU A 219 35.17 0.77 13.92
C GLU A 219 35.67 -0.06 15.11
N HIS A 220 36.28 -1.23 14.86
CA HIS A 220 36.77 -2.17 15.88
C HIS A 220 35.70 -2.59 16.89
N ARG A 221 34.44 -2.66 16.45
CA ARG A 221 33.31 -3.13 17.27
C ARG A 221 32.99 -4.58 16.96
N HIS A 222 32.88 -5.38 18.01
CA HIS A 222 32.64 -6.82 17.90
C HIS A 222 31.17 -7.17 18.17
N PHE A 223 30.63 -8.03 17.30
CA PHE A 223 29.25 -8.49 17.39
C PHE A 223 29.19 -10.00 17.27
N ARG A 224 28.28 -10.61 18.03
CA ARG A 224 27.87 -11.98 17.82
C ARG A 224 26.77 -11.99 16.77
N ARG A 225 26.95 -12.82 15.74
CA ARG A 225 26.05 -12.91 14.60
C ARG A 225 25.15 -14.12 14.72
N TYR A 226 23.84 -13.90 14.61
CA TYR A 226 22.83 -14.93 14.47
C TYR A 226 22.09 -14.77 13.15
N ILE A 227 21.53 -15.87 12.64
CA ILE A 227 20.63 -15.86 11.49
C ILE A 227 19.41 -16.66 11.89
N PHE A 228 18.23 -16.03 11.86
CA PHE A 228 16.97 -16.71 12.06
C PHE A 228 15.83 -15.92 11.40
N ASP A 229 14.77 -16.63 11.02
CA ASP A 229 13.55 -16.06 10.46
C ASP A 229 13.77 -15.09 9.28
N GLY A 230 14.80 -15.32 8.46
CA GLY A 230 15.13 -14.48 7.30
C GLY A 230 15.86 -13.17 7.63
N TYR A 231 16.32 -13.01 8.87
CA TYR A 231 17.07 -11.87 9.35
C TYR A 231 18.47 -12.27 9.80
N VAL A 232 19.41 -11.35 9.64
CA VAL A 232 20.68 -11.37 10.35
C VAL A 232 20.55 -10.48 11.59
N VAL A 233 21.00 -10.99 12.73
CA VAL A 233 20.96 -10.30 14.02
C VAL A 233 22.38 -10.17 14.55
N PHE A 234 22.80 -8.95 14.82
CA PHE A 234 24.09 -8.61 15.38
C PHE A 234 23.90 -8.12 16.82
N GLN A 235 24.34 -8.95 17.77
CA GLN A 235 24.35 -8.64 19.19
C GLN A 235 25.70 -8.05 19.58
N PRO A 236 25.78 -6.86 20.21
CA PRO A 236 27.03 -6.33 20.72
C PRO A 236 27.70 -7.30 21.70
N ILE A 237 29.00 -7.57 21.52
CA ILE A 237 29.78 -8.34 22.49
C ILE A 237 30.48 -7.35 23.42
N HIS A 238 30.15 -7.37 24.70
CA HIS A 238 30.91 -6.63 25.69
C HIS A 238 32.24 -7.37 25.95
N ILE A 239 33.36 -6.79 25.54
CA ILE A 239 34.68 -7.25 25.99
C ILE A 239 34.87 -6.61 27.37
N SER A 240 34.51 -7.33 28.43
CA SER A 240 34.99 -6.97 29.76
C SER A 240 36.51 -7.13 29.75
N ASN A 241 37.24 -6.02 29.88
CA ASN A 241 38.69 -6.05 30.09
C ASN A 241 38.99 -7.01 31.24
N PHE A 242 39.50 -8.20 30.92
CA PHE A 242 40.11 -9.09 31.89
C PHE A 242 41.31 -8.33 32.44
N GLN A 243 41.16 -7.76 33.64
CA GLN A 243 42.28 -7.24 34.41
C GLN A 243 43.22 -8.41 34.62
N PHE A 244 44.40 -8.38 33.99
CA PHE A 244 45.50 -9.24 34.38
C PHE A 244 45.81 -8.92 35.84
N GLY A 245 45.33 -9.77 36.75
CA GLY A 245 45.85 -9.82 38.10
C GLY A 245 47.34 -10.10 37.99
N LYS A 246 48.16 -9.06 38.14
CA LYS A 246 49.57 -9.21 38.45
C LYS A 246 49.64 -9.74 39.87
N THR A 247 49.81 -11.05 39.99
CA THR A 247 50.43 -11.69 41.16
C THR A 247 51.91 -11.35 41.18
#